data_AF-A0A9P4VPR1-F1
#
_entry.id   AF-A0A9P4VPR1-F1
#
_cell.length_a   1.000
_cell.length_b   1.000
_cell.length_c   1.000
_cell.angle_alpha   90.00
_cell.angle_beta   90.00
_cell.angle_gamma   90.00
#
_symmetry.space_group_name_H-M   'P 1'
#
loop_
_entity.id
_entity.type
_entity.pdbx_description
1 polymer ?
#
loop_
_entity_poly.entity_id
_entity_poly.type
_entity_poly.pdbx_seq_one_letter_code
_entity_poly.pdbx_strand_id
1 'polypeptide(L)'
;MLLLTSPSLTHASPFLPLLVLVKARAIVQIEVSRSLNSVLANIRHSFNEYTNENVYYTYGSCCAKRKDDSQQLIASTNGETHDRLVWKIANHLESSGCNEQESDIDTAGPWFDGVTLLEDNMTAVDTAAAKAKDIAIIGAGMAGLMIWTCLSSLGMNIIRIVEASQRLGGRVHTAYFGDPSERQYQDKLLSTNESLEIQDQKLTFDFVKEVNRLNSNDPNVTVNLIPWIQNSPNGLTHRSICRTQDGTIPTISEIVANASLGPPLMIPDAETTELLTKLTTELFNPAFISELFNNMFQAHNEWLTSGLGGQGENWSEFGHMHNYLGYSLNAIDQALEQLYGGPAGSFRELLTELNYFSATDWKTIDGGLSRLPEAFHPLTETFDYAISTVLFPILRSWRLPAVTGAIATYPYATACKVVLQFRTRFWEHLKNPIYGSCSTTTDIPGIGTVCYPSYDINSTGPGVMLAQYTTPNMGDTFYVLSAIFEIHGDIAPVQYTGQYNRRRWALDEYETVGWAMAPVGARSNRLKAFFETEKNVIFAGEGASYTRAWIANALESGVRASVQLLLGESPINQISLQRSGWLGGSVSNRRMYSPIILKNALG
;
A
#
# COMPACT_ATOMS: atom_id res chain seq x y z
N MET A 1 24.33 -11.38 16.87
CA MET A 1 25.81 -11.38 17.10
C MET A 1 26.24 -10.02 17.67
N LEU A 2 27.45 -9.86 18.21
CA LEU A 2 27.96 -8.56 18.68
C LEU A 2 28.82 -7.92 17.59
N LEU A 3 28.25 -6.95 16.87
CA LEU A 3 28.86 -6.32 15.70
C LEU A 3 29.59 -5.03 16.08
N LEU A 4 30.75 -4.85 15.44
CA LEU A 4 31.59 -3.66 15.48
C LEU A 4 31.50 -2.99 14.11
N THR A 5 31.17 -1.70 14.06
CA THR A 5 31.15 -0.94 12.81
C THR A 5 31.97 0.34 12.93
N SER A 6 32.83 0.55 11.93
CA SER A 6 33.59 1.79 11.67
C SER A 6 33.33 2.18 10.22
N PRO A 7 33.20 3.49 9.90
CA PRO A 7 32.87 3.96 8.56
C PRO A 7 33.93 3.64 7.48
N SER A 8 35.14 3.22 7.86
CA SER A 8 36.26 2.96 6.93
C SER A 8 36.47 1.48 6.56
N LEU A 9 35.74 0.54 7.18
CA LEU A 9 35.94 -0.91 7.00
C LEU A 9 34.89 -1.60 6.09
N THR A 10 34.73 -1.10 4.88
CA THR A 10 34.06 -1.85 3.79
C THR A 10 35.06 -2.74 3.05
N HIS A 11 34.96 -4.07 3.20
CA HIS A 11 35.18 -5.13 2.18
C HIS A 11 35.33 -6.51 2.85
N ALA A 12 34.30 -7.36 2.72
CA ALA A 12 34.38 -8.82 2.92
C ALA A 12 33.20 -9.50 2.20
N SER A 13 33.47 -10.61 1.50
CA SER A 13 32.45 -11.43 0.81
C SER A 13 32.18 -12.73 1.58
N PRO A 14 30.98 -13.31 1.49
CA PRO A 14 30.65 -14.57 2.16
C PRO A 14 31.23 -15.79 1.43
N PHE A 15 31.65 -16.82 2.19
CA PHE A 15 31.21 -18.22 2.01
C PHE A 15 31.97 -19.21 2.93
N LEU A 16 31.22 -20.19 3.46
CA LEU A 16 31.62 -21.43 4.16
C LEU A 16 32.22 -21.36 5.59
N PRO A 17 32.05 -22.44 6.40
CA PRO A 17 32.30 -22.44 7.85
C PRO A 17 33.59 -23.16 8.29
N LEU A 18 33.70 -23.38 9.61
CA LEU A 18 34.84 -23.91 10.41
C LEU A 18 36.00 -22.93 10.66
N LEU A 19 36.70 -23.17 11.77
CA LEU A 19 37.79 -22.31 12.25
C LEU A 19 39.01 -22.35 11.31
N VAL A 20 39.22 -21.26 10.57
CA VAL A 20 40.55 -20.87 10.06
C VAL A 20 40.80 -19.40 10.39
N LEU A 21 41.96 -19.10 10.97
CA LEU A 21 42.40 -17.74 11.31
C LEU A 21 42.77 -16.95 10.05
N VAL A 22 41.77 -16.42 9.34
CA VAL A 22 41.99 -15.44 8.27
C VAL A 22 42.41 -14.11 8.88
N LYS A 23 43.67 -13.74 8.67
CA LYS A 23 44.38 -12.68 9.40
C LYS A 23 44.08 -11.27 8.87
N ALA A 24 42.81 -10.89 8.81
CA ALA A 24 42.42 -9.48 8.68
C ALA A 24 42.80 -8.72 9.97
N ARG A 25 43.29 -7.47 9.86
CA ARG A 25 43.63 -6.65 11.04
C ARG A 25 42.35 -6.14 11.72
N ALA A 26 41.85 -6.91 12.68
CA ALA A 26 40.83 -6.40 13.61
C ALA A 26 41.48 -5.36 14.54
N ILE A 27 41.07 -4.09 14.39
CA ILE A 27 41.50 -2.98 15.27
C ILE A 27 41.05 -3.23 16.72
N VAL A 28 39.99 -4.02 16.92
CA VAL A 28 39.44 -4.42 18.22
C VAL A 28 39.53 -5.94 18.39
N GLN A 29 40.07 -6.39 19.53
CA GLN A 29 39.93 -7.76 20.02
C GLN A 29 38.82 -7.81 21.07
N ILE A 30 37.94 -8.82 20.99
CA ILE A 30 36.85 -9.05 21.95
C ILE A 30 37.10 -10.39 22.65
N GLU A 31 37.02 -10.39 23.98
CA GLU A 31 37.13 -11.59 24.81
C GLU A 31 35.89 -11.77 25.70
N VAL A 32 35.20 -12.90 25.52
CA VAL A 32 34.09 -13.30 26.39
C VAL A 32 34.56 -14.44 27.29
N SER A 33 34.54 -14.22 28.60
CA SER A 33 35.09 -15.17 29.58
C SER A 33 34.24 -16.44 29.81
N ARG A 34 33.03 -16.49 29.25
CA ARG A 34 32.04 -17.59 29.33
C ARG A 34 31.12 -17.55 28.11
N SER A 35 30.39 -18.62 27.84
CA SER A 35 29.33 -18.63 26.81
C SER A 35 28.28 -17.54 27.04
N LEU A 36 27.73 -16.97 25.97
CA LEU A 36 26.71 -15.92 26.00
C LEU A 36 25.28 -16.46 26.27
N ASN A 37 25.16 -17.42 27.19
CA ASN A 37 23.92 -18.14 27.51
C ASN A 37 23.34 -17.76 28.89
N SER A 38 23.57 -16.52 29.34
CA SER A 38 23.05 -16.02 30.61
C SER A 38 22.63 -14.55 30.51
N VAL A 39 21.76 -14.11 31.42
CA VAL A 39 21.11 -12.78 31.44
C VAL A 39 22.11 -11.61 31.54
N LEU A 40 23.39 -11.87 31.84
CA LEU A 40 24.43 -10.85 31.91
C LEU A 40 25.74 -11.33 31.24
N ALA A 41 26.08 -10.75 30.09
CA ALA A 41 27.36 -10.93 29.45
C ALA A 41 28.39 -9.91 29.98
N ASN A 42 29.57 -10.40 30.35
CA ASN A 42 30.73 -9.59 30.74
C ASN A 42 31.83 -9.78 29.69
N ILE A 43 32.01 -8.75 28.88
CA ILE A 43 32.77 -8.79 27.62
C ILE A 43 33.92 -7.79 27.75
N ARG A 44 35.16 -8.26 27.67
CA ARG A 44 36.32 -7.37 27.53
C ARG A 44 36.48 -7.01 26.06
N HIS A 45 36.96 -5.79 25.83
CA HIS A 45 37.55 -5.43 24.55
C HIS A 45 38.91 -4.74 24.76
N SER A 46 39.78 -4.88 23.78
CA SER A 46 41.09 -4.23 23.73
C SER A 46 41.35 -3.75 22.31
N PHE A 47 41.87 -2.53 22.18
CA PHE A 47 42.23 -1.95 20.88
C PHE A 47 43.69 -2.26 20.56
N ASN A 48 43.94 -2.85 19.38
CA ASN A 48 45.27 -3.22 18.89
C ASN A 48 46.01 -2.03 18.27
N GLU A 49 45.26 -1.08 17.71
CA GLU A 49 45.73 0.20 17.17
C GLU A 49 44.75 1.28 17.66
N TYR A 50 45.26 2.47 18.02
CA TYR A 50 44.44 3.58 18.54
C TYR A 50 43.62 4.22 17.41
N THR A 51 42.33 4.49 17.65
CA THR A 51 41.44 5.14 16.67
C THR A 51 40.66 6.29 17.32
N ASN A 52 40.50 7.38 16.56
CA ASN A 52 39.66 8.53 16.94
C ASN A 52 38.18 8.35 16.50
N GLU A 53 37.81 7.20 15.93
CA GLU A 53 36.44 6.93 15.49
C GLU A 53 35.59 6.32 16.60
N ASN A 54 34.31 6.73 16.68
CA ASN A 54 33.36 6.11 17.59
C ASN A 54 33.07 4.66 17.17
N VAL A 55 33.38 3.73 18.06
CA VAL A 55 33.18 2.29 17.91
C VAL A 55 31.84 1.92 18.54
N TYR A 56 30.90 1.47 17.71
CA TYR A 56 29.57 1.04 18.15
C TYR A 56 29.52 -0.47 18.39
N TYR A 57 28.92 -0.87 19.50
CA TYR A 57 28.65 -2.27 19.86
C TYR A 57 27.16 -2.56 19.67
N THR A 58 26.80 -3.37 18.68
CA THR A 58 25.39 -3.63 18.34
C THR A 58 25.01 -5.10 18.40
N TYR A 59 23.72 -5.39 18.61
CA TYR A 59 23.10 -6.70 18.44
C TYR A 59 22.10 -6.67 17.26
N GLY A 60 22.12 -7.70 16.44
CA GLY A 60 21.19 -7.86 15.31
C GLY A 60 21.57 -9.00 14.38
N SER A 61 21.02 -8.95 13.17
CA SER A 61 21.29 -9.86 12.04
C SER A 61 22.79 -9.93 11.72
N CYS A 62 23.26 -11.10 11.29
CA CYS A 62 24.65 -11.29 10.84
C CYS A 62 24.96 -10.54 9.52
N CYS A 63 23.93 -10.03 8.81
CA CYS A 63 24.06 -9.21 7.60
C CYS A 63 24.12 -7.69 7.86
N ALA A 64 23.96 -7.23 9.10
CA ALA A 64 23.96 -5.81 9.45
C ALA A 64 25.36 -5.18 9.28
N LYS A 65 25.50 -4.18 8.40
CA LYS A 65 26.80 -3.55 8.05
C LYS A 65 27.02 -2.20 8.72
N ARG A 66 25.96 -1.58 9.25
CA ARG A 66 25.95 -0.29 9.94
C ARG A 66 25.18 -0.41 11.25
N LYS A 67 25.41 0.52 12.18
CA LYS A 67 24.68 0.58 13.47
C LYS A 67 23.15 0.60 13.29
N ASP A 68 22.67 1.26 12.23
CA ASP A 68 21.25 1.50 11.96
C ASP A 68 20.57 0.28 11.30
N ASP A 69 21.35 -0.71 10.84
CA ASP A 69 20.87 -2.02 10.36
C ASP A 69 20.67 -3.03 11.52
N SER A 70 20.97 -2.62 12.76
CA SER A 70 20.94 -3.50 13.94
C SER A 70 19.61 -3.47 14.69
N GLN A 71 19.30 -4.56 15.40
CA GLN A 71 18.08 -4.66 16.22
C GLN A 71 18.20 -3.89 17.54
N GLN A 72 19.42 -3.72 18.06
CA GLN A 72 19.70 -2.98 19.28
C GLN A 72 21.13 -2.42 19.27
N LEU A 73 21.28 -1.14 19.61
CA LEU A 73 22.56 -0.57 20.04
C LEU A 73 22.80 -0.92 21.52
N ILE A 74 23.94 -1.54 21.84
CA ILE A 74 24.31 -1.94 23.20
C ILE A 74 25.09 -0.82 23.89
N ALA A 75 26.11 -0.29 23.22
CA ALA A 75 27.00 0.76 23.73
C ALA A 75 27.81 1.41 22.59
N SER A 76 28.55 2.48 22.90
CA SER A 76 29.58 3.06 22.03
C SER A 76 30.75 3.59 22.86
N THR A 77 31.96 3.55 22.31
CA THR A 77 33.18 4.14 22.91
C THR A 77 34.01 4.86 21.85
N ASN A 78 34.91 5.75 22.27
CA ASN A 78 35.70 6.60 21.37
C ASN A 78 37.02 5.97 20.90
N GLY A 79 37.20 4.65 21.06
CA GLY A 79 38.37 3.90 20.56
C GLY A 79 39.66 3.99 21.41
N GLU A 80 39.67 4.77 22.49
CA GLU A 80 40.90 5.10 23.24
C GLU A 80 41.23 4.14 24.41
N THR A 81 40.25 3.39 24.94
CA THR A 81 40.33 2.73 26.25
C THR A 81 40.19 1.21 26.21
N HIS A 82 40.84 0.51 27.15
CA HIS A 82 40.56 -0.90 27.44
C HIS A 82 39.43 -0.98 28.49
N ASP A 83 38.23 -1.42 28.10
CA ASP A 83 37.07 -1.38 28.98
C ASP A 83 36.27 -2.71 29.02
N ARG A 84 35.29 -2.78 29.92
CA ARG A 84 34.36 -3.90 30.09
C ARG A 84 32.96 -3.52 29.68
N LEU A 85 32.50 -4.07 28.56
CA LEU A 85 31.10 -4.03 28.20
C LEU A 85 30.32 -5.05 29.04
N VAL A 86 29.45 -4.54 29.92
CA VAL A 86 28.47 -5.36 30.65
C VAL A 86 27.12 -5.24 29.94
N TRP A 87 26.73 -6.28 29.21
CA TRP A 87 25.48 -6.32 28.45
C TRP A 87 24.45 -7.20 29.18
N LYS A 88 23.29 -6.62 29.50
CA LYS A 88 22.14 -7.38 29.99
C LYS A 88 21.40 -7.99 28.80
N ILE A 89 21.57 -9.29 28.60
CA ILE A 89 20.88 -10.04 27.54
C ILE A 89 19.40 -10.17 27.91
N ALA A 90 18.50 -9.87 26.98
CA ALA A 90 17.07 -10.04 27.19
C ALA A 90 16.70 -11.54 27.19
N ASN A 91 15.80 -11.95 28.08
CA ASN A 91 15.50 -13.36 28.38
C ASN A 91 14.93 -14.20 27.20
N HIS A 92 14.68 -13.59 26.04
CA HIS A 92 14.17 -14.23 24.82
C HIS A 92 15.23 -14.38 23.71
N LEU A 93 16.48 -14.00 23.97
CA LEU A 93 17.57 -14.09 22.98
C LEU A 93 18.31 -15.43 23.14
N GLU A 94 17.97 -16.40 22.29
CA GLU A 94 18.68 -17.69 22.26
C GLU A 94 20.09 -17.56 21.69
N SER A 95 21.03 -18.35 22.22
CA SER A 95 22.44 -18.32 21.81
C SER A 95 22.73 -19.32 20.67
N SER A 96 21.98 -19.24 19.57
CA SER A 96 22.01 -20.18 18.44
C SER A 96 23.09 -19.92 17.39
N GLY A 97 23.95 -18.92 17.57
CA GLY A 97 25.01 -18.55 16.61
C GLY A 97 24.49 -17.76 15.40
N CYS A 98 25.27 -17.68 14.32
CA CYS A 98 24.74 -17.30 13.01
C CYS A 98 24.31 -18.59 12.31
N ASN A 99 23.09 -19.08 12.62
CA ASN A 99 22.41 -19.97 11.70
C ASN A 99 22.01 -19.15 10.47
N GLU A 100 22.50 -19.55 9.29
CA GLU A 100 22.05 -19.01 7.99
C GLU A 100 20.66 -19.53 7.60
N GLN A 101 19.97 -20.23 8.50
CA GLN A 101 18.52 -20.30 8.50
C GLN A 101 17.95 -18.92 8.87
N GLU A 102 17.85 -18.08 7.85
CA GLU A 102 16.61 -17.32 7.68
C GLU A 102 15.43 -18.27 7.92
N SER A 103 14.39 -17.81 8.60
CA SER A 103 13.11 -18.52 8.54
C SER A 103 12.70 -18.59 7.06
N ASP A 104 12.34 -19.77 6.54
CA ASP A 104 11.99 -20.01 5.13
C ASP A 104 10.66 -19.34 4.67
N ILE A 105 10.36 -18.16 5.23
CA ILE A 105 9.26 -17.28 4.84
C ILE A 105 9.75 -16.57 3.58
N ASP A 106 9.54 -17.20 2.43
CA ASP A 106 9.76 -16.53 1.15
C ASP A 106 8.73 -15.38 1.00
N THR A 107 9.15 -14.19 1.39
CA THR A 107 8.38 -12.94 1.28
C THR A 107 8.32 -12.39 -0.15
N ALA A 108 8.98 -13.06 -1.12
CA ALA A 108 9.12 -12.63 -2.51
C ALA A 108 8.25 -13.45 -3.48
N GLY A 109 8.23 -14.77 -3.31
CA GLY A 109 7.73 -15.74 -4.29
C GLY A 109 6.27 -16.20 -4.15
N PRO A 110 5.94 -17.09 -3.19
CA PRO A 110 4.92 -18.12 -3.41
C PRO A 110 3.72 -18.02 -2.44
N TRP A 111 3.79 -17.16 -1.42
CA TRP A 111 2.86 -17.15 -0.27
C TRP A 111 1.38 -17.06 -0.65
N PHE A 112 1.08 -16.36 -1.75
CA PHE A 112 -0.30 -16.20 -2.24
C PHE A 112 -0.74 -17.27 -3.24
N ASP A 113 0.18 -17.98 -3.90
CA ASP A 113 -0.12 -19.32 -4.43
C ASP A 113 0.00 -20.39 -3.32
N GLY A 114 -0.45 -19.99 -2.12
CA GLY A 114 -0.75 -20.88 -1.03
C GLY A 114 -1.59 -22.05 -1.52
N VAL A 115 -2.56 -21.89 -2.44
CA VAL A 115 -3.33 -23.04 -2.97
C VAL A 115 -2.45 -24.14 -3.58
N THR A 116 -1.32 -23.80 -4.23
CA THR A 116 -0.37 -24.81 -4.75
C THR A 116 0.53 -25.37 -3.63
N LEU A 117 0.98 -24.55 -2.67
CA LEU A 117 1.64 -25.07 -1.45
C LEU A 117 0.70 -26.02 -0.67
N LEU A 118 -0.60 -25.70 -0.71
CA LEU A 118 -1.73 -26.42 -0.16
C LEU A 118 -2.27 -27.51 -1.14
N GLU A 119 -1.50 -27.91 -2.16
CA GLU A 119 -1.80 -29.06 -3.05
C GLU A 119 -0.90 -30.31 -2.90
N ASP A 120 0.21 -30.28 -2.14
CA ASP A 120 1.16 -31.41 -1.97
C ASP A 120 1.14 -32.27 -0.64
N ASN A 121 0.59 -31.89 0.54
CA ASN A 121 0.89 -32.60 1.83
C ASN A 121 -0.16 -32.58 3.01
N MET A 122 -1.46 -32.80 2.79
CA MET A 122 -2.60 -32.52 3.73
C MET A 122 -2.52 -33.08 5.17
N THR A 123 -2.02 -32.27 6.10
CA THR A 123 -2.40 -32.34 7.52
C THR A 123 -3.78 -31.73 7.70
N ALA A 124 -4.83 -32.57 7.63
CA ALA A 124 -6.21 -32.12 7.74
C ALA A 124 -6.43 -31.16 8.93
N VAL A 125 -6.89 -29.95 8.65
CA VAL A 125 -7.30 -28.99 9.69
C VAL A 125 -8.37 -29.66 10.53
N ASP A 126 -8.17 -29.73 11.85
CA ASP A 126 -9.22 -30.17 12.76
C ASP A 126 -10.33 -29.13 12.74
N THR A 127 -11.36 -29.40 11.94
CA THR A 127 -12.49 -28.49 11.70
C THR A 127 -13.34 -28.30 12.94
N ALA A 128 -13.32 -29.25 13.88
CA ALA A 128 -13.98 -29.12 15.18
C ALA A 128 -13.16 -28.21 16.11
N ALA A 129 -11.85 -28.42 16.22
CA ALA A 129 -10.97 -27.54 17.00
C ALA A 129 -10.90 -26.12 16.43
N ALA A 130 -10.97 -25.95 15.10
CA ALA A 130 -11.05 -24.66 14.43
C ALA A 130 -12.37 -23.94 14.74
N LYS A 131 -13.52 -24.61 14.60
CA LYS A 131 -14.84 -24.03 14.90
C LYS A 131 -15.07 -23.80 16.40
N ALA A 132 -14.36 -24.52 17.26
CA ALA A 132 -14.30 -24.29 18.71
C ALA A 132 -13.41 -23.10 19.12
N LYS A 133 -12.77 -22.39 18.19
CA LYS A 133 -12.08 -21.13 18.49
C LYS A 133 -13.09 -20.00 18.68
N ASP A 134 -12.99 -19.33 19.82
CA ASP A 134 -13.68 -18.08 20.15
C ASP A 134 -12.98 -16.90 19.45
N ILE A 135 -13.55 -16.36 18.36
CA ILE A 135 -12.80 -15.48 17.42
C ILE A 135 -13.13 -13.99 17.58
N ALA A 136 -12.06 -13.21 17.78
CA ALA A 136 -12.06 -11.76 17.93
C ALA A 136 -10.65 -11.08 17.87
N ILE A 137 -10.02 -11.06 16.69
CA ILE A 137 -9.37 -9.95 15.92
C ILE A 137 -9.46 -8.46 16.48
N ILE A 138 -9.06 -7.34 15.79
CA ILE A 138 -9.28 -5.94 16.32
C ILE A 138 -9.50 -4.75 15.31
N GLY A 139 -10.71 -4.12 15.14
CA GLY A 139 -11.20 -3.02 14.19
C GLY A 139 -12.50 -3.31 13.32
N ALA A 140 -12.93 -2.51 12.32
CA ALA A 140 -14.12 -2.82 11.46
C ALA A 140 -14.15 -2.20 10.04
N GLY A 141 -12.97 -1.93 9.48
CA GLY A 141 -12.81 -1.57 8.07
C GLY A 141 -12.98 -2.75 7.10
N MET A 142 -12.76 -2.49 5.80
CA MET A 142 -12.97 -3.46 4.72
C MET A 142 -12.30 -4.84 4.93
N ALA A 143 -11.10 -4.89 5.50
CA ALA A 143 -10.42 -6.16 5.78
C ALA A 143 -11.18 -7.03 6.82
N GLY A 144 -11.91 -6.41 7.74
CA GLY A 144 -12.63 -7.03 8.84
C GLY A 144 -14.01 -7.50 8.41
N LEU A 145 -14.65 -6.72 7.54
CA LEU A 145 -15.83 -7.16 6.79
C LEU A 145 -15.49 -8.37 5.90
N MET A 146 -14.29 -8.41 5.30
CA MET A 146 -13.81 -9.58 4.57
C MET A 146 -13.53 -10.78 5.48
N ILE A 147 -12.83 -10.58 6.60
CA ILE A 147 -12.59 -11.67 7.57
C ILE A 147 -13.91 -12.22 8.11
N TRP A 148 -14.87 -11.35 8.45
CA TRP A 148 -16.21 -11.76 8.87
C TRP A 148 -16.92 -12.56 7.78
N THR A 149 -16.87 -12.11 6.52
CA THR A 149 -17.47 -12.83 5.38
C THR A 149 -16.85 -14.22 5.21
N CYS A 150 -15.51 -14.31 5.22
CA CYS A 150 -14.79 -15.57 5.12
C CYS A 150 -15.15 -16.52 6.26
N LEU A 151 -15.00 -16.10 7.53
CA LEU A 151 -15.21 -16.96 8.69
C LEU A 151 -16.69 -17.32 8.92
N SER A 152 -17.63 -16.42 8.62
CA SER A 152 -19.07 -16.71 8.70
C SER A 152 -19.49 -17.73 7.64
N SER A 153 -18.91 -17.66 6.42
CA SER A 153 -19.21 -18.61 5.34
C SER A 153 -18.85 -20.07 5.67
N LEU A 154 -17.98 -20.27 6.67
CA LEU A 154 -17.47 -21.53 7.20
C LEU A 154 -18.20 -22.02 8.47
N GLY A 155 -19.04 -21.18 9.09
CA GLY A 155 -19.68 -21.46 10.37
C GLY A 155 -18.72 -21.46 11.56
N MET A 156 -17.84 -20.45 11.62
CA MET A 156 -16.92 -20.23 12.75
C MET A 156 -17.58 -19.38 13.85
N ASN A 157 -17.22 -19.60 15.12
CA ASN A 157 -17.75 -18.84 16.26
C ASN A 157 -17.10 -17.44 16.35
N ILE A 158 -17.63 -16.47 15.61
CA ILE A 158 -17.23 -15.06 15.68
C ILE A 158 -17.98 -14.39 16.83
N ILE A 159 -17.24 -13.70 17.72
CA ILE A 159 -17.83 -13.08 18.90
C ILE A 159 -18.09 -11.57 18.68
N ARG A 160 -17.30 -10.85 17.86
CA ARG A 160 -17.24 -9.36 17.84
C ARG A 160 -16.44 -8.78 16.59
N ILE A 161 -16.78 -7.59 15.99
CA ILE A 161 -16.02 -6.75 14.93
C ILE A 161 -15.78 -5.16 15.18
N VAL A 162 -14.73 -4.59 15.88
CA VAL A 162 -14.79 -3.24 16.60
C VAL A 162 -15.01 -2.12 15.63
N GLU A 163 -15.97 -1.24 15.90
CA GLU A 163 -15.77 0.13 15.46
C GLU A 163 -15.56 1.06 16.64
N ALA A 164 -14.50 1.88 16.52
CA ALA A 164 -14.20 2.95 17.47
C ALA A 164 -15.02 4.20 17.12
N SER A 165 -15.33 4.36 15.83
CA SER A 165 -16.38 5.24 15.32
C SER A 165 -17.75 4.54 15.33
N GLN A 166 -18.82 5.27 14.98
CA GLN A 166 -20.19 4.76 14.96
C GLN A 166 -20.64 4.23 13.58
N ARG A 167 -19.69 3.90 12.68
CA ARG A 167 -19.98 3.55 11.27
C ARG A 167 -19.05 2.48 10.72
N LEU A 168 -19.53 1.60 9.85
CA LEU A 168 -18.70 0.58 9.21
C LEU A 168 -17.71 1.19 8.19
N GLY A 169 -16.72 0.39 7.76
CA GLY A 169 -15.89 0.66 6.58
C GLY A 169 -14.54 1.33 6.82
N GLY A 170 -14.30 1.93 7.99
CA GLY A 170 -13.05 2.63 8.29
C GLY A 170 -12.79 3.75 7.27
N ARG A 171 -11.64 3.75 6.57
CA ARG A 171 -11.33 4.75 5.54
C ARG A 171 -12.20 4.70 4.27
N VAL A 172 -13.12 3.76 4.14
CA VAL A 172 -14.16 3.81 3.10
C VAL A 172 -15.33 4.65 3.62
N HIS A 173 -15.42 5.89 3.16
CA HIS A 173 -16.41 6.86 3.62
C HIS A 173 -16.69 7.97 2.59
N THR A 174 -17.96 8.12 2.25
CA THR A 174 -18.53 9.22 1.45
C THR A 174 -19.04 10.33 2.35
N ALA A 175 -18.81 11.59 1.96
CA ALA A 175 -19.44 12.75 2.61
C ALA A 175 -20.50 13.37 1.69
N TYR A 176 -21.70 13.57 2.23
CA TYR A 176 -22.88 14.08 1.50
C TYR A 176 -23.22 15.52 1.91
N PHE A 177 -23.84 16.26 1.00
CA PHE A 177 -24.43 17.60 1.25
C PHE A 177 -25.96 17.57 1.44
N GLY A 178 -26.58 16.42 1.19
CA GLY A 178 -28.01 16.17 1.28
C GLY A 178 -28.25 14.70 1.57
N ASP A 179 -29.40 14.15 1.15
CA ASP A 179 -29.65 12.72 1.27
C ASP A 179 -28.78 11.92 0.25
N PRO A 180 -28.28 10.71 0.58
CA PRO A 180 -27.51 9.90 -0.37
C PRO A 180 -28.22 9.62 -1.70
N SER A 181 -29.56 9.55 -1.72
CA SER A 181 -30.36 9.36 -2.94
C SER A 181 -30.37 10.59 -3.87
N GLU A 182 -30.08 11.79 -3.34
CA GLU A 182 -29.88 13.01 -4.15
C GLU A 182 -28.48 13.08 -4.78
N ARG A 183 -27.60 12.11 -4.48
CA ARG A 183 -26.22 11.95 -5.00
C ARG A 183 -25.31 13.17 -4.86
N GLN A 184 -25.57 14.02 -3.88
CA GLN A 184 -24.78 15.22 -3.60
C GLN A 184 -23.50 14.89 -2.80
N TYR A 185 -22.58 14.13 -3.39
CA TYR A 185 -21.28 13.73 -2.83
C TYR A 185 -20.17 13.80 -3.90
N GLN A 186 -18.90 13.46 -3.58
CA GLN A 186 -17.88 13.17 -4.61
C GLN A 186 -16.72 12.30 -4.10
N ASP A 187 -16.46 11.18 -4.80
CA ASP A 187 -15.60 10.07 -4.35
C ASP A 187 -14.55 9.60 -5.39
N LYS A 188 -13.65 8.70 -4.96
CA LYS A 188 -12.65 7.94 -5.76
C LYS A 188 -12.29 6.65 -5.01
N LEU A 189 -12.12 5.46 -5.62
CA LEU A 189 -12.31 4.99 -7.00
C LEU A 189 -12.24 3.44 -7.06
N LEU A 190 -12.66 2.80 -8.18
CA LEU A 190 -12.38 1.40 -8.52
C LEU A 190 -12.00 1.25 -10.02
N SER A 191 -11.01 0.41 -10.35
CA SER A 191 -10.50 0.20 -11.73
C SER A 191 -10.74 -1.21 -12.29
N THR A 192 -10.99 -1.29 -13.59
CA THR A 192 -11.00 -2.50 -14.44
C THR A 192 -10.32 -2.21 -15.78
N ASN A 193 -10.01 -3.24 -16.56
CA ASN A 193 -9.49 -3.07 -17.92
C ASN A 193 -10.12 -4.16 -18.80
N GLU A 194 -10.71 -3.77 -19.93
CA GLU A 194 -11.38 -4.68 -20.88
C GLU A 194 -10.41 -5.66 -21.56
N SER A 195 -9.13 -5.30 -21.66
CA SER A 195 -8.09 -6.13 -22.30
C SER A 195 -7.48 -7.17 -21.35
N LEU A 196 -7.28 -6.80 -20.08
CA LEU A 196 -6.72 -7.65 -19.02
C LEU A 196 -7.38 -7.30 -17.67
N GLU A 197 -8.25 -8.16 -17.15
CA GLU A 197 -8.93 -7.92 -15.87
C GLU A 197 -7.91 -7.90 -14.71
N ILE A 198 -7.70 -6.74 -14.08
CA ILE A 198 -6.80 -6.56 -12.92
C ILE A 198 -7.31 -7.42 -11.75
N GLN A 199 -6.60 -8.51 -11.44
CA GLN A 199 -7.16 -9.54 -10.55
C GLN A 199 -7.32 -9.09 -9.08
N ASP A 200 -6.51 -8.16 -8.56
CA ASP A 200 -6.74 -7.61 -7.20
C ASP A 200 -7.99 -6.71 -7.16
N GLN A 201 -8.20 -5.87 -8.18
CA GLN A 201 -9.42 -5.04 -8.24
C GLN A 201 -10.67 -5.91 -8.43
N LYS A 202 -10.54 -7.04 -9.16
CA LYS A 202 -11.57 -8.08 -9.28
C LYS A 202 -12.09 -8.57 -7.93
N LEU A 203 -11.22 -8.73 -6.92
CA LEU A 203 -11.64 -9.10 -5.56
C LEU A 203 -12.66 -8.11 -4.99
N THR A 204 -12.54 -6.81 -5.27
CA THR A 204 -13.52 -5.81 -4.82
C THR A 204 -14.86 -5.96 -5.52
N PHE A 205 -14.88 -6.25 -6.82
CA PHE A 205 -16.12 -6.48 -7.57
C PHE A 205 -16.79 -7.81 -7.25
N ASP A 206 -16.02 -8.86 -6.95
CA ASP A 206 -16.56 -10.14 -6.48
C ASP A 206 -17.06 -10.04 -5.03
N PHE A 207 -16.41 -9.25 -4.17
CA PHE A 207 -16.90 -8.91 -2.83
C PHE A 207 -18.23 -8.14 -2.88
N VAL A 208 -18.37 -7.14 -3.77
CA VAL A 208 -19.65 -6.45 -4.02
C VAL A 208 -20.77 -7.44 -4.40
N LYS A 209 -20.48 -8.40 -5.29
CA LYS A 209 -21.46 -9.45 -5.66
C LYS A 209 -21.82 -10.34 -4.48
N GLU A 210 -20.86 -10.73 -3.66
CA GLU A 210 -21.08 -11.59 -2.49
C GLU A 210 -21.92 -10.87 -1.41
N VAL A 211 -21.67 -9.58 -1.16
CA VAL A 211 -22.47 -8.76 -0.23
C VAL A 211 -23.91 -8.60 -0.72
N ASN A 212 -24.11 -8.36 -2.02
CA ASN A 212 -25.45 -8.34 -2.62
C ASN A 212 -26.14 -9.71 -2.53
N ARG A 213 -25.41 -10.81 -2.78
CA ARG A 213 -25.91 -12.19 -2.65
C ARG A 213 -26.30 -12.53 -1.21
N LEU A 214 -25.52 -12.12 -0.22
CA LEU A 214 -25.83 -12.30 1.19
C LEU A 214 -27.10 -11.53 1.58
N ASN A 215 -27.29 -10.31 1.06
CA ASN A 215 -28.52 -9.51 1.26
C ASN A 215 -29.72 -10.01 0.44
N SER A 216 -29.63 -11.19 -0.19
CA SER A 216 -30.64 -11.71 -1.14
C SER A 216 -30.96 -10.77 -2.31
N ASN A 217 -30.10 -9.79 -2.58
CA ASN A 217 -30.28 -8.66 -3.49
C ASN A 217 -31.47 -7.74 -3.12
N ASP A 218 -31.69 -7.49 -1.82
CA ASP A 218 -32.62 -6.46 -1.35
C ASP A 218 -32.24 -5.08 -1.95
N PRO A 219 -33.15 -4.41 -2.70
CA PRO A 219 -32.84 -3.15 -3.39
C PRO A 219 -32.51 -1.97 -2.45
N ASN A 220 -32.90 -2.03 -1.17
CA ASN A 220 -32.62 -0.97 -0.20
C ASN A 220 -31.14 -0.93 0.23
N VAL A 221 -30.44 -2.06 0.11
CA VAL A 221 -29.04 -2.25 0.56
C VAL A 221 -28.12 -2.82 -0.52
N THR A 222 -28.65 -3.10 -1.71
CA THR A 222 -27.86 -3.52 -2.87
C THR A 222 -26.84 -2.45 -3.25
N VAL A 223 -25.58 -2.87 -3.34
CA VAL A 223 -24.44 -2.08 -3.77
C VAL A 223 -24.38 -2.09 -5.30
N ASN A 224 -24.84 -1.02 -5.94
CA ASN A 224 -24.82 -0.87 -7.39
C ASN A 224 -23.49 -0.28 -7.87
N LEU A 225 -22.96 -0.82 -8.97
CA LEU A 225 -21.74 -0.34 -9.62
C LEU A 225 -22.10 0.45 -10.87
N ILE A 226 -21.60 1.67 -10.98
CA ILE A 226 -21.83 2.57 -12.11
C ILE A 226 -20.52 2.98 -12.78
N PRO A 227 -20.52 3.36 -14.07
CA PRO A 227 -19.33 3.81 -14.77
C PRO A 227 -18.66 5.01 -14.09
N TRP A 228 -17.34 5.07 -14.20
CA TRP A 228 -16.55 6.24 -13.89
C TRP A 228 -15.80 6.70 -15.14
N ILE A 229 -15.77 8.01 -15.38
CA ILE A 229 -15.05 8.63 -16.47
C ILE A 229 -13.78 9.21 -15.85
N GLN A 230 -12.66 8.49 -15.98
CA GLN A 230 -11.39 8.94 -15.39
C GLN A 230 -10.76 10.10 -16.17
N ASN A 231 -10.89 10.07 -17.50
CA ASN A 231 -10.33 11.05 -18.41
C ASN A 231 -11.43 11.57 -19.35
N SER A 232 -11.37 12.86 -19.70
CA SER A 232 -12.21 13.47 -20.73
C SER A 232 -11.35 14.26 -21.71
N PRO A 233 -11.63 14.21 -23.02
CA PRO A 233 -10.98 15.07 -24.01
C PRO A 233 -11.16 16.56 -23.70
N ASN A 234 -12.27 16.92 -23.04
CA ASN A 234 -12.63 18.29 -22.66
C ASN A 234 -12.12 18.66 -21.25
N GLY A 235 -11.33 17.81 -20.58
CA GLY A 235 -10.64 18.19 -19.35
C GLY A 235 -9.68 19.36 -19.59
N LEU A 236 -9.60 20.29 -18.65
CA LEU A 236 -8.88 21.56 -18.80
C LEU A 236 -7.42 21.45 -18.34
N THR A 237 -6.51 22.07 -19.07
CA THR A 237 -5.09 22.20 -18.66
C THR A 237 -4.80 23.65 -18.34
N HIS A 238 -5.04 24.04 -17.08
CA HIS A 238 -4.73 25.39 -16.61
C HIS A 238 -3.21 25.53 -16.42
N ARG A 239 -2.58 26.36 -17.25
CA ARG A 239 -1.25 26.92 -16.99
C ARG A 239 -1.29 28.41 -17.25
N SER A 240 -0.56 29.21 -16.47
CA SER A 240 -0.56 30.68 -16.52
C SER A 240 -0.19 31.26 -17.90
N ILE A 241 0.58 30.50 -18.70
CA ILE A 241 1.02 30.86 -20.06
C ILE A 241 0.20 30.22 -21.18
N CYS A 242 -0.75 29.32 -20.86
CA CYS A 242 -1.49 28.51 -21.83
C CYS A 242 -2.94 29.00 -21.93
N ARG A 243 -3.29 29.61 -23.07
CA ARG A 243 -4.64 30.08 -23.38
C ARG A 243 -4.95 29.88 -24.87
N THR A 244 -6.23 29.70 -25.19
CA THR A 244 -6.74 29.68 -26.57
C THR A 244 -6.76 31.09 -27.17
N GLN A 245 -7.01 31.21 -28.48
CA GLN A 245 -7.08 32.51 -29.17
C GLN A 245 -8.21 33.42 -28.65
N ASP A 246 -9.29 32.84 -28.13
CA ASP A 246 -10.40 33.53 -27.44
C ASP A 246 -10.16 33.69 -25.92
N GLY A 247 -8.92 33.47 -25.44
CA GLY A 247 -8.49 33.74 -24.07
C GLY A 247 -8.93 32.71 -23.03
N THR A 248 -9.58 31.62 -23.44
CA THR A 248 -10.03 30.55 -22.54
C THR A 248 -8.92 29.55 -22.22
N ILE A 249 -9.14 28.69 -21.23
CA ILE A 249 -8.21 27.62 -20.86
C ILE A 249 -8.39 26.45 -21.84
N PRO A 250 -7.33 25.97 -22.50
CA PRO A 250 -7.45 24.92 -23.49
C PRO A 250 -7.80 23.57 -22.87
N THR A 251 -8.60 22.79 -23.60
CA THR A 251 -8.86 21.38 -23.32
C THR A 251 -7.68 20.50 -23.73
N ILE A 252 -7.62 19.29 -23.19
CA ILE A 252 -6.64 18.26 -23.58
C ILE A 252 -6.71 17.98 -25.09
N SER A 253 -7.89 17.85 -25.68
CA SER A 253 -8.02 17.63 -27.13
C SER A 253 -7.57 18.83 -27.97
N GLU A 254 -7.76 20.07 -27.51
CA GLU A 254 -7.21 21.25 -28.19
C GLU A 254 -5.68 21.29 -28.14
N ILE A 255 -5.07 20.83 -27.03
CA ILE A 255 -3.60 20.68 -26.92
C ILE A 255 -3.08 19.53 -27.80
N VAL A 256 -3.78 18.40 -27.87
CA VAL A 256 -3.42 17.28 -28.77
C VAL A 256 -3.52 17.70 -30.24
N ALA A 257 -4.51 18.53 -30.60
CA ALA A 257 -4.63 19.09 -31.94
C ALA A 257 -3.61 20.22 -32.23
N ASN A 258 -3.17 20.95 -31.21
CA ASN A 258 -2.17 22.01 -31.33
C ASN A 258 -1.34 22.13 -30.03
N ALA A 259 -0.16 21.50 -30.04
CA ALA A 259 0.75 21.47 -28.88
C ALA A 259 1.20 22.87 -28.39
N SER A 260 1.12 23.92 -29.22
CA SER A 260 1.43 25.30 -28.79
C SER A 260 0.41 25.90 -27.80
N LEU A 261 -0.74 25.25 -27.60
CA LEU A 261 -1.69 25.56 -26.53
C LEU A 261 -1.31 24.89 -25.19
N GLY A 262 -0.43 23.89 -25.20
CA GLY A 262 0.02 23.19 -24.01
C GLY A 262 1.21 23.89 -23.33
N PRO A 263 1.69 23.36 -22.19
CA PRO A 263 3.02 23.71 -21.69
C PRO A 263 4.09 23.33 -22.74
N PRO A 264 5.24 24.02 -22.78
CA PRO A 264 6.34 23.65 -23.67
C PRO A 264 6.72 22.18 -23.50
N LEU A 265 6.75 21.42 -24.59
CA LEU A 265 7.22 20.04 -24.57
C LEU A 265 8.68 20.03 -24.12
N MET A 266 8.98 19.30 -23.04
CA MET A 266 10.34 19.01 -22.63
C MET A 266 10.97 18.15 -23.72
N ILE A 267 11.93 18.70 -24.45
CA ILE A 267 12.73 17.94 -25.43
C ILE A 267 13.91 17.34 -24.66
N PRO A 268 13.94 16.01 -24.43
CA PRO A 268 15.05 15.37 -23.74
C PRO A 268 16.36 15.59 -24.50
N ASP A 269 17.46 15.79 -23.78
CA ASP A 269 18.79 15.70 -24.36
C ASP A 269 19.17 14.24 -24.67
N ALA A 270 20.35 14.01 -25.26
CA ALA A 270 20.76 12.68 -25.69
C ALA A 270 20.91 11.68 -24.52
N GLU A 271 21.39 12.15 -23.36
CA GLU A 271 21.52 11.33 -22.14
C GLU A 271 20.15 10.96 -21.58
N THR A 272 19.25 11.95 -21.48
CA THR A 272 17.86 11.77 -21.06
C THR A 272 17.12 10.80 -21.99
N THR A 273 17.36 10.89 -23.31
CA THR A 273 16.74 10.03 -24.32
C THR A 273 17.23 8.58 -24.20
N GLU A 274 18.53 8.36 -23.94
CA GLU A 274 19.09 7.03 -23.68
C GLU A 274 18.49 6.42 -22.41
N LEU A 275 18.47 7.19 -21.32
CA LEU A 275 17.88 6.79 -20.04
C LEU A 275 16.39 6.43 -20.18
N LEU A 276 15.59 7.27 -20.82
CA LEU A 276 14.17 7.01 -21.11
C LEU A 276 13.98 5.74 -21.94
N THR A 277 14.80 5.53 -22.98
CA THR A 277 14.74 4.30 -23.81
C THR A 277 15.03 3.06 -22.99
N LYS A 278 16.03 3.13 -22.09
CA LYS A 278 16.39 2.02 -21.20
C LYS A 278 15.30 1.72 -20.17
N LEU A 279 14.85 2.74 -19.43
CA LEU A 279 13.79 2.62 -18.44
C LEU A 279 12.50 2.08 -19.06
N THR A 280 12.08 2.60 -20.21
CA THR A 280 10.84 2.13 -20.86
C THR A 280 10.93 0.69 -21.31
N THR A 281 12.08 0.25 -21.83
CA THR A 281 12.32 -1.14 -22.24
C THR A 281 12.30 -2.12 -21.06
N GLU A 282 12.88 -1.71 -19.91
CA GLU A 282 12.96 -2.57 -18.71
C GLU A 282 11.66 -2.55 -17.87
N LEU A 283 10.95 -1.41 -17.78
CA LEU A 283 9.73 -1.25 -16.98
C LEU A 283 8.46 -1.70 -17.71
N PHE A 284 8.30 -1.35 -19.00
CA PHE A 284 7.10 -1.65 -19.78
C PHE A 284 7.22 -2.93 -20.62
N ASN A 285 8.01 -3.91 -20.17
CA ASN A 285 8.08 -5.23 -20.78
C ASN A 285 6.68 -5.86 -20.81
N PRO A 286 6.08 -6.14 -21.98
CA PRO A 286 4.67 -6.57 -22.06
C PRO A 286 4.37 -7.89 -21.34
N ALA A 287 5.34 -8.80 -21.23
CA ALA A 287 5.18 -10.05 -20.49
C ALA A 287 5.12 -9.80 -18.98
N PHE A 288 6.04 -8.99 -18.46
CA PHE A 288 6.07 -8.58 -17.05
C PHE A 288 4.81 -7.78 -16.66
N ILE A 289 4.39 -6.84 -17.51
CA ILE A 289 3.14 -6.10 -17.30
C ILE A 289 1.94 -7.05 -17.31
N SER A 290 1.87 -8.00 -18.26
CA SER A 290 0.82 -9.03 -18.26
C SER A 290 0.82 -9.86 -16.97
N GLU A 291 1.98 -10.24 -16.44
CA GLU A 291 2.06 -10.96 -15.15
C GLU A 291 1.61 -10.06 -13.99
N LEU A 292 1.92 -8.76 -14.02
CA LEU A 292 1.45 -7.78 -13.02
C LEU A 292 -0.08 -7.58 -13.03
N PHE A 293 -0.75 -7.79 -14.18
CA PHE A 293 -2.22 -7.83 -14.27
C PHE A 293 -2.83 -9.14 -13.72
N ASN A 294 -2.16 -10.28 -13.94
CA ASN A 294 -2.67 -11.63 -13.63
C ASN A 294 -2.34 -12.12 -12.22
N ASN A 295 -1.08 -11.96 -11.79
CA ASN A 295 -0.54 -12.41 -10.51
C ASN A 295 0.56 -11.46 -10.02
N MET A 296 0.15 -10.39 -9.34
CA MET A 296 1.09 -9.36 -8.88
C MET A 296 2.20 -9.86 -7.93
N PHE A 297 2.02 -11.03 -7.31
CA PHE A 297 2.99 -11.64 -6.40
C PHE A 297 4.10 -12.36 -7.17
N GLN A 298 3.75 -13.15 -8.19
CA GLN A 298 4.75 -13.72 -9.11
C GLN A 298 5.51 -12.60 -9.85
N ALA A 299 4.79 -11.57 -10.32
CA ALA A 299 5.43 -10.37 -10.88
C ALA A 299 6.30 -9.62 -9.86
N HIS A 300 6.13 -9.79 -8.54
CA HIS A 300 7.08 -9.26 -7.55
C HIS A 300 8.34 -10.12 -7.44
N ASN A 301 8.19 -11.45 -7.45
CA ASN A 301 9.33 -12.37 -7.45
C ASN A 301 10.24 -12.18 -8.67
N GLU A 302 9.62 -12.05 -9.84
CA GLU A 302 10.30 -11.73 -11.10
C GLU A 302 10.96 -10.34 -11.04
N TRP A 303 10.31 -9.35 -10.42
CA TRP A 303 10.88 -8.02 -10.19
C TRP A 303 12.10 -8.02 -9.27
N LEU A 304 12.09 -8.81 -8.20
CA LEU A 304 13.22 -8.97 -7.28
C LEU A 304 14.43 -9.66 -7.93
N THR A 305 14.18 -10.69 -8.73
CA THR A 305 15.22 -11.54 -9.32
C THR A 305 15.78 -11.01 -10.64
N SER A 306 14.96 -10.31 -11.44
CA SER A 306 15.34 -9.86 -12.79
C SER A 306 15.11 -8.36 -13.03
N GLY A 307 14.21 -7.71 -12.29
CA GLY A 307 13.87 -6.29 -12.45
C GLY A 307 15.11 -5.40 -12.30
N LEU A 308 15.39 -4.60 -13.33
CA LEU A 308 16.57 -3.73 -13.43
C LEU A 308 17.90 -4.45 -13.19
N GLY A 309 18.02 -5.69 -13.66
CA GLY A 309 19.20 -6.53 -13.42
C GLY A 309 19.30 -7.06 -11.97
N GLY A 310 18.15 -7.36 -11.35
CA GLY A 310 18.08 -7.81 -9.95
C GLY A 310 18.31 -6.69 -8.94
N GLN A 311 17.99 -5.44 -9.30
CA GLN A 311 18.16 -4.24 -8.47
C GLN A 311 16.84 -3.52 -8.14
N GLY A 312 15.70 -4.02 -8.66
CA GLY A 312 14.39 -3.35 -8.65
C GLY A 312 13.80 -2.96 -7.27
N GLU A 313 14.30 -3.53 -6.17
CA GLU A 313 13.91 -3.19 -4.78
C GLU A 313 15.09 -2.75 -3.90
N ASN A 314 16.31 -2.73 -4.44
CA ASN A 314 17.53 -2.34 -3.70
C ASN A 314 17.75 -0.82 -3.69
N TRP A 315 17.08 -0.09 -4.59
CA TRP A 315 17.29 1.33 -4.84
C TRP A 315 15.97 2.08 -5.00
N SER A 316 15.98 3.37 -4.65
CA SER A 316 14.99 4.31 -5.17
C SER A 316 15.25 4.57 -6.65
N GLU A 317 14.29 5.16 -7.35
CA GLU A 317 14.39 5.35 -8.80
C GLU A 317 15.60 6.21 -9.16
N PHE A 318 15.68 7.39 -8.53
CA PHE A 318 16.85 8.27 -8.53
C PHE A 318 18.12 7.55 -8.08
N GLY A 319 18.03 6.73 -7.02
CA GLY A 319 19.15 5.98 -6.46
C GLY A 319 19.78 5.01 -7.47
N HIS A 320 18.95 4.29 -8.21
CA HIS A 320 19.36 3.36 -9.26
C HIS A 320 19.99 4.10 -10.44
N MET A 321 19.29 5.09 -10.99
CA MET A 321 19.74 5.80 -12.17
C MET A 321 21.04 6.57 -11.93
N HIS A 322 21.22 7.14 -10.74
CA HIS A 322 22.44 7.87 -10.41
C HIS A 322 23.60 6.94 -9.98
N ASN A 323 23.39 6.07 -9.00
CA ASN A 323 24.49 5.34 -8.36
C ASN A 323 24.82 3.99 -9.03
N TYR A 324 23.87 3.38 -9.73
CA TYR A 324 24.05 2.08 -10.39
C TYR A 324 24.16 2.20 -11.92
N LEU A 325 23.38 3.10 -12.54
CA LEU A 325 23.47 3.38 -13.97
C LEU A 325 24.43 4.52 -14.35
N GLY A 326 24.70 5.46 -13.44
CA GLY A 326 25.69 6.52 -13.62
C GLY A 326 25.21 7.81 -14.32
N TYR A 327 23.91 7.99 -14.52
CA TYR A 327 23.36 9.15 -15.24
C TYR A 327 23.39 10.45 -14.41
N SER A 328 23.41 11.58 -15.12
CA SER A 328 23.38 12.93 -14.55
C SER A 328 22.04 13.26 -13.89
N LEU A 329 22.08 14.15 -12.89
CA LEU A 329 20.87 14.54 -12.15
C LEU A 329 19.83 15.22 -13.05
N ASN A 330 20.29 16.01 -14.03
CA ASN A 330 19.42 16.62 -15.03
C ASN A 330 18.70 15.57 -15.89
N ALA A 331 19.42 14.55 -16.38
CA ALA A 331 18.80 13.49 -17.17
C ALA A 331 17.80 12.67 -16.34
N ILE A 332 18.09 12.45 -15.05
CA ILE A 332 17.21 11.75 -14.11
C ILE A 332 15.93 12.55 -13.84
N ASP A 333 16.04 13.83 -13.48
CA ASP A 333 14.90 14.69 -13.19
C ASP A 333 13.99 14.83 -14.43
N GLN A 334 14.58 15.02 -15.62
CA GLN A 334 13.82 15.07 -16.88
C GLN A 334 13.17 13.72 -17.24
N ALA A 335 13.84 12.59 -17.03
CA ALA A 335 13.28 11.28 -17.34
C ALA A 335 12.12 10.91 -16.40
N LEU A 336 12.22 11.23 -15.11
CA LEU A 336 11.13 11.02 -14.14
C LEU A 336 9.91 11.90 -14.42
N GLU A 337 10.14 13.19 -14.70
CA GLU A 337 9.08 14.12 -15.09
C GLU A 337 8.35 13.65 -16.36
N GLN A 338 9.07 13.15 -17.37
CA GLN A 338 8.48 12.63 -18.62
C GLN A 338 7.78 11.28 -18.45
N LEU A 339 8.22 10.41 -17.54
CA LEU A 339 7.58 9.11 -17.33
C LEU A 339 6.26 9.21 -16.56
N TYR A 340 6.16 10.09 -15.55
CA TYR A 340 4.94 10.22 -14.72
C TYR A 340 4.80 11.53 -13.91
N GLY A 341 5.61 12.56 -14.16
CA GLY A 341 5.43 13.89 -13.54
C GLY A 341 5.96 14.04 -12.10
N GLY A 342 7.11 13.41 -11.80
CA GLY A 342 7.84 13.58 -10.54
C GLY A 342 8.57 12.30 -10.12
N PRO A 343 9.01 12.18 -8.84
CA PRO A 343 9.51 10.93 -8.25
C PRO A 343 8.43 10.20 -7.43
N ALA A 344 8.30 8.87 -7.58
CA ALA A 344 7.29 8.03 -6.92
C ALA A 344 7.78 7.40 -5.62
N GLY A 345 9.08 7.09 -5.54
CA GLY A 345 9.78 6.56 -4.36
C GLY A 345 10.48 5.23 -4.65
N SER A 346 9.80 4.30 -5.32
CA SER A 346 10.39 3.08 -5.86
C SER A 346 9.74 2.69 -7.19
N PHE A 347 10.49 1.99 -8.04
CA PHE A 347 9.98 1.48 -9.30
C PHE A 347 8.79 0.52 -9.12
N ARG A 348 8.70 -0.22 -8.02
CA ARG A 348 7.55 -1.09 -7.77
C ARG A 348 6.29 -0.30 -7.40
N GLU A 349 6.42 0.81 -6.67
CA GLU A 349 5.28 1.71 -6.46
C GLU A 349 4.86 2.37 -7.80
N LEU A 350 5.82 2.84 -8.60
CA LEU A 350 5.58 3.34 -9.96
C LEU A 350 4.82 2.33 -10.84
N LEU A 351 5.32 1.09 -10.96
CA LEU A 351 4.70 0.02 -11.75
C LEU A 351 3.30 -0.33 -11.26
N THR A 352 3.07 -0.30 -9.93
CA THR A 352 1.75 -0.60 -9.34
C THR A 352 0.73 0.52 -9.62
N GLU A 353 1.13 1.79 -9.47
CA GLU A 353 0.27 2.93 -9.81
C GLU A 353 -0.01 2.98 -11.31
N LEU A 354 1.00 2.79 -12.17
CA LEU A 354 0.84 2.71 -13.63
C LEU A 354 -0.10 1.57 -14.03
N ASN A 355 0.01 0.39 -13.42
CA ASN A 355 -0.92 -0.72 -13.65
C ASN A 355 -2.37 -0.29 -13.37
N TYR A 356 -2.65 0.22 -12.17
CA TYR A 356 -4.00 0.63 -11.79
C TYR A 356 -4.52 1.85 -12.58
N PHE A 357 -3.68 2.78 -13.00
CA PHE A 357 -4.07 3.96 -13.79
C PHE A 357 -4.09 3.75 -15.31
N SER A 358 -3.48 2.66 -15.82
CA SER A 358 -3.62 2.21 -17.22
C SER A 358 -4.98 1.57 -17.54
N ALA A 359 -5.83 1.40 -16.53
CA ALA A 359 -7.19 0.90 -16.65
C ALA A 359 -8.01 1.66 -17.71
N THR A 360 -8.62 0.93 -18.64
CA THR A 360 -9.54 1.48 -19.64
C THR A 360 -10.91 1.79 -19.03
N ASP A 361 -11.35 0.97 -18.08
CA ASP A 361 -12.74 0.91 -17.62
C ASP A 361 -12.83 1.14 -16.13
N TRP A 362 -13.41 2.26 -15.73
CA TRP A 362 -13.48 2.63 -14.32
C TRP A 362 -14.89 2.50 -13.80
N LYS A 363 -15.02 2.20 -12.52
CA LYS A 363 -16.31 2.09 -11.83
C LYS A 363 -16.27 2.82 -10.50
N THR A 364 -17.45 3.20 -10.03
CA THR A 364 -17.67 3.66 -8.66
C THR A 364 -18.98 3.06 -8.15
N ILE A 365 -19.28 3.29 -6.88
CA ILE A 365 -20.52 2.80 -6.26
C ILE A 365 -21.59 3.90 -6.35
N ASP A 366 -22.80 3.50 -6.76
CA ASP A 366 -23.95 4.40 -6.79
C ASP A 366 -24.42 4.74 -5.38
N GLY A 367 -24.71 6.01 -5.12
CA GLY A 367 -24.92 6.54 -3.78
C GLY A 367 -23.64 6.66 -2.95
N GLY A 368 -22.45 6.39 -3.51
CA GLY A 368 -21.15 6.63 -2.87
C GLY A 368 -20.51 5.39 -2.26
N LEU A 369 -19.21 5.47 -2.00
CA LEU A 369 -18.42 4.38 -1.44
C LEU A 369 -18.90 3.86 -0.06
N SER A 370 -19.55 4.70 0.78
CA SER A 370 -20.14 4.24 2.05
C SER A 370 -21.16 3.12 1.89
N ARG A 371 -21.83 3.02 0.73
CA ARG A 371 -22.88 2.02 0.48
C ARG A 371 -22.37 0.57 0.58
N LEU A 372 -21.10 0.31 0.28
CA LEU A 372 -20.52 -1.04 0.39
C LEU A 372 -20.37 -1.52 1.85
N PRO A 373 -19.70 -0.79 2.76
CA PRO A 373 -19.71 -1.17 4.17
C PRO A 373 -21.10 -1.05 4.83
N GLU A 374 -21.94 -0.09 4.42
CA GLU A 374 -23.34 0.00 4.92
C GLU A 374 -24.17 -1.25 4.61
N ALA A 375 -23.95 -1.90 3.46
CA ALA A 375 -24.67 -3.11 3.06
C ALA A 375 -24.40 -4.33 3.97
N PHE A 376 -23.50 -4.22 4.95
CA PHE A 376 -23.37 -5.22 6.01
C PHE A 376 -24.39 -5.06 7.15
N HIS A 377 -25.01 -3.89 7.33
CA HIS A 377 -25.93 -3.64 8.46
C HIS A 377 -27.09 -4.66 8.61
N PRO A 378 -27.70 -5.20 7.54
CA PRO A 378 -28.71 -6.26 7.65
C PRO A 378 -28.12 -7.69 7.71
N LEU A 379 -26.86 -7.86 7.32
CA LEU A 379 -26.14 -9.14 7.35
C LEU A 379 -25.57 -9.45 8.73
N THR A 380 -25.28 -8.40 9.49
CA THR A 380 -24.89 -8.47 10.88
C THR A 380 -26.14 -8.43 11.76
N GLU A 381 -26.36 -9.46 12.57
CA GLU A 381 -27.21 -9.30 13.76
C GLU A 381 -26.64 -8.16 14.62
N THR A 382 -27.51 -7.46 15.37
CA THR A 382 -27.15 -6.24 16.09
C THR A 382 -26.07 -6.49 17.15
N PHE A 383 -24.80 -6.22 16.80
CA PHE A 383 -23.68 -6.31 17.73
C PHE A 383 -23.65 -5.09 18.65
N ASP A 384 -23.76 -5.29 19.97
CA ASP A 384 -23.58 -4.22 20.96
C ASP A 384 -22.18 -3.58 20.84
N TYR A 385 -21.15 -4.43 20.67
CA TYR A 385 -19.74 -4.08 20.52
C TYR A 385 -18.98 -5.22 19.83
N ALA A 386 -17.68 -5.05 19.53
CA ALA A 386 -17.10 -5.73 18.36
C ALA A 386 -15.50 -5.78 18.37
N ILE A 387 -14.71 -6.64 17.62
CA ILE A 387 -13.20 -6.68 17.39
C ILE A 387 -12.57 -7.24 15.97
N SER A 388 -12.26 -6.44 14.87
CA SER A 388 -11.43 -6.72 13.54
C SER A 388 -10.93 -5.61 12.43
N THR A 389 -9.72 -4.91 12.39
CA THR A 389 -8.93 -4.06 11.34
C THR A 389 -8.01 -2.80 11.72
N VAL A 390 -7.76 -2.37 12.97
CA VAL A 390 -7.25 -0.98 13.27
C VAL A 390 -5.86 -0.65 12.69
N LEU A 391 -5.70 0.57 12.15
CA LEU A 391 -4.48 1.06 11.47
C LEU A 391 -3.28 1.19 12.42
N PHE A 392 -2.08 0.85 11.94
CA PHE A 392 -0.86 0.84 12.76
C PHE A 392 -0.55 2.16 13.50
N PRO A 393 -0.80 3.38 12.94
CA PRO A 393 -0.61 4.62 13.68
C PRO A 393 -1.56 4.77 14.88
N ILE A 394 -2.80 4.30 14.77
CA ILE A 394 -3.76 4.26 15.89
C ILE A 394 -3.29 3.24 16.93
N LEU A 395 -2.87 2.03 16.51
CA LEU A 395 -2.36 0.99 17.42
C LEU A 395 -1.16 1.44 18.26
N ARG A 396 -0.34 2.39 17.78
CA ARG A 396 0.78 2.98 18.56
C ARG A 396 0.33 3.80 19.77
N SER A 397 -0.91 4.30 19.77
CA SER A 397 -1.48 5.01 20.92
C SER A 397 -1.99 4.05 22.02
N TRP A 398 -2.12 2.75 21.71
CA TRP A 398 -2.70 1.76 22.61
C TRP A 398 -1.65 1.11 23.51
N ARG A 399 -2.06 0.72 24.73
CA ARG A 399 -1.20 0.01 25.69
C ARG A 399 -1.13 -1.49 25.40
N LEU A 400 -0.55 -1.84 24.26
CA LEU A 400 -0.38 -3.22 23.80
C LEU A 400 0.81 -3.93 24.47
N PRO A 401 0.74 -5.25 24.70
CA PRO A 401 1.86 -6.04 25.23
C PRO A 401 2.94 -6.25 24.15
N ALA A 402 3.93 -5.33 24.12
CA ALA A 402 5.19 -5.43 23.37
C ALA A 402 5.08 -6.14 22.00
N VAL A 403 4.38 -5.50 21.05
CA VAL A 403 4.29 -5.95 19.65
C VAL A 403 5.53 -5.52 18.84
N THR A 404 5.79 -6.16 17.70
CA THR A 404 7.03 -5.95 16.92
C THR A 404 7.27 -4.50 16.49
N GLY A 405 8.54 -4.12 16.43
CA GLY A 405 8.99 -2.77 16.03
C GLY A 405 8.61 -2.37 14.59
N ALA A 406 8.26 -3.34 13.74
CA ALA A 406 7.76 -3.11 12.40
C ALA A 406 6.47 -2.26 12.40
N ILE A 407 5.51 -2.64 13.25
CA ILE A 407 4.21 -1.96 13.42
C ILE A 407 4.40 -0.58 14.04
N ALA A 408 5.28 -0.47 15.03
CA ALA A 408 5.58 0.77 15.76
C ALA A 408 6.17 1.88 14.87
N THR A 409 6.81 1.52 13.75
CA THR A 409 7.58 2.47 12.92
C THR A 409 7.17 2.50 11.44
N TYR A 410 6.08 1.82 11.03
CA TYR A 410 5.68 1.79 9.62
C TYR A 410 5.20 3.17 9.13
N PRO A 411 5.71 3.72 8.02
CA PRO A 411 5.32 5.04 7.57
C PRO A 411 4.03 5.02 6.73
N TYR A 412 3.37 6.16 6.69
CA TYR A 412 2.08 6.38 6.03
C TYR A 412 2.05 7.78 5.41
N ALA A 413 1.34 7.92 4.31
CA ALA A 413 1.05 9.19 3.65
C ALA A 413 -0.25 9.82 4.19
N THR A 414 -0.55 11.06 3.76
CA THR A 414 -1.87 11.68 3.91
C THR A 414 -2.23 12.44 2.64
N ALA A 415 -3.51 12.45 2.30
CA ALA A 415 -4.08 13.37 1.32
C ALA A 415 -4.99 14.41 1.97
N CYS A 416 -5.39 15.38 1.16
CA CYS A 416 -6.44 16.34 1.41
C CYS A 416 -7.41 16.33 0.22
N LYS A 417 -8.71 16.39 0.50
CA LYS A 417 -9.79 16.61 -0.48
C LYS A 417 -10.59 17.85 -0.07
N VAL A 418 -10.92 18.72 -1.02
CA VAL A 418 -11.96 19.76 -0.84
C VAL A 418 -13.00 19.58 -1.93
N VAL A 419 -14.26 19.50 -1.54
CA VAL A 419 -15.41 19.40 -2.45
C VAL A 419 -16.30 20.64 -2.33
N LEU A 420 -16.78 21.14 -3.47
CA LEU A 420 -17.59 22.34 -3.60
C LEU A 420 -18.91 22.00 -4.29
N GLN A 421 -20.03 22.50 -3.75
CA GLN A 421 -21.35 22.31 -4.34
C GLN A 421 -21.75 23.51 -5.21
N PHE A 422 -22.32 23.23 -6.38
CA PHE A 422 -22.82 24.20 -7.35
C PHE A 422 -24.30 23.94 -7.66
N ARG A 423 -25.06 25.00 -7.92
CA ARG A 423 -26.52 24.97 -8.16
C ARG A 423 -26.91 24.13 -9.37
N THR A 424 -26.04 24.10 -10.38
CA THR A 424 -26.16 23.27 -11.57
C THR A 424 -24.80 22.69 -11.93
N ARG A 425 -24.80 21.64 -12.76
CA ARG A 425 -23.59 20.97 -13.29
C ARG A 425 -22.99 21.77 -14.46
N PHE A 426 -22.71 23.06 -14.24
CA PHE A 426 -22.44 24.04 -15.31
C PHE A 426 -21.28 23.65 -16.25
N TRP A 427 -20.33 22.83 -15.79
CA TRP A 427 -19.23 22.26 -16.58
C TRP A 427 -19.72 21.37 -17.74
N GLU A 428 -20.91 20.77 -17.62
CA GLU A 428 -21.59 19.99 -18.67
C GLU A 428 -22.30 20.86 -19.72
N HIS A 429 -22.29 22.19 -19.54
CA HIS A 429 -22.97 23.16 -20.42
C HIS A 429 -22.02 24.26 -20.95
N LEU A 430 -20.70 24.04 -20.82
CA LEU A 430 -19.67 24.87 -21.45
C LEU A 430 -19.61 24.64 -22.97
N LYS A 431 -18.95 25.55 -23.69
CA LYS A 431 -18.60 25.43 -25.13
C LYS A 431 -18.03 24.05 -25.49
N ASN A 432 -17.16 23.53 -24.63
CA ASN A 432 -16.60 22.18 -24.66
C ASN A 432 -17.08 21.43 -23.39
N PRO A 433 -18.21 20.68 -23.40
CA PRO A 433 -18.79 20.07 -22.21
C PRO A 433 -17.90 19.04 -21.52
N ILE A 434 -17.78 19.12 -20.19
CA ILE A 434 -16.95 18.20 -19.39
C ILE A 434 -17.84 17.18 -18.66
N TYR A 435 -17.97 15.97 -19.20
CA TYR A 435 -18.70 14.88 -18.54
C TYR A 435 -17.74 14.03 -17.70
N GLY A 436 -17.96 13.96 -16.39
CA GLY A 436 -17.02 13.33 -15.44
C GLY A 436 -15.60 13.88 -15.57
N SER A 437 -14.59 13.00 -15.47
CA SER A 437 -13.14 13.28 -15.52
C SER A 437 -12.47 13.70 -14.23
N CYS A 438 -11.23 13.21 -14.07
CA CYS A 438 -10.17 13.71 -13.20
C CYS A 438 -8.97 14.28 -13.97
N SER A 439 -9.03 14.42 -15.29
CA SER A 439 -7.91 14.90 -16.11
C SER A 439 -7.70 16.43 -16.08
N THR A 440 -8.48 17.19 -15.30
CA THR A 440 -8.26 18.64 -15.15
C THR A 440 -7.10 18.92 -14.22
N THR A 441 -6.10 19.63 -14.74
CA THR A 441 -4.86 19.98 -14.04
C THR A 441 -4.66 21.48 -13.97
N THR A 442 -3.94 21.95 -12.96
CA THR A 442 -3.59 23.37 -12.81
C THR A 442 -2.17 23.58 -12.28
N ASP A 443 -1.55 24.70 -12.63
CA ASP A 443 -0.32 25.22 -12.00
C ASP A 443 -0.58 26.06 -10.74
N ILE A 444 -1.84 26.39 -10.43
CA ILE A 444 -2.22 27.12 -9.21
C ILE A 444 -1.73 26.30 -7.99
N PRO A 445 -0.77 26.81 -7.18
CA PRO A 445 -0.04 25.99 -6.22
C PRO A 445 -0.92 25.28 -5.20
N GLY A 446 -0.75 23.96 -5.07
CA GLY A 446 -1.45 23.18 -4.06
C GLY A 446 -2.94 22.95 -4.32
N ILE A 447 -3.43 23.08 -5.56
CA ILE A 447 -4.77 22.61 -5.96
C ILE A 447 -4.74 21.13 -6.40
N GLY A 448 -3.69 20.72 -7.09
CA GLY A 448 -3.53 19.34 -7.57
C GLY A 448 -4.56 18.96 -8.63
N THR A 449 -5.31 17.89 -8.42
CA THR A 449 -6.32 17.41 -9.37
C THR A 449 -7.71 17.99 -9.10
N VAL A 450 -8.39 18.46 -10.14
CA VAL A 450 -9.83 18.77 -10.12
C VAL A 450 -10.61 17.62 -10.78
N CYS A 451 -11.72 17.17 -10.16
CA CYS A 451 -12.56 16.12 -10.74
C CYS A 451 -14.07 16.39 -10.64
N TYR A 452 -14.79 16.09 -11.72
CA TYR A 452 -16.24 16.27 -11.83
C TYR A 452 -16.97 14.91 -11.64
N PRO A 453 -18.24 14.89 -11.20
CA PRO A 453 -18.99 13.63 -11.02
C PRO A 453 -19.19 12.86 -12.32
N SER A 454 -18.89 11.56 -12.32
CA SER A 454 -19.16 10.66 -13.45
C SER A 454 -20.59 10.11 -13.49
N TYR A 455 -21.41 10.50 -12.51
CA TYR A 455 -22.80 10.08 -12.29
C TYR A 455 -23.72 11.30 -12.28
N ASP A 456 -25.02 11.08 -12.53
CA ASP A 456 -26.03 12.12 -12.73
C ASP A 456 -25.67 13.16 -13.81
N ILE A 457 -24.99 12.70 -14.86
CA ILE A 457 -24.67 13.50 -16.06
C ILE A 457 -25.96 14.01 -16.71
N ASN A 458 -25.99 15.30 -17.06
CA ASN A 458 -27.16 16.06 -17.51
C ASN A 458 -28.30 16.20 -16.47
N SER A 459 -28.05 15.91 -15.18
CA SER A 459 -29.01 16.22 -14.12
C SER A 459 -29.15 17.73 -13.91
N THR A 460 -30.38 18.19 -13.72
CA THR A 460 -30.71 19.61 -13.46
C THR A 460 -30.54 20.02 -11.99
N GLY A 461 -30.18 19.07 -11.12
CA GLY A 461 -29.94 19.32 -9.70
C GLY A 461 -28.53 19.86 -9.38
N PRO A 462 -28.23 20.06 -8.08
CA PRO A 462 -26.90 20.48 -7.64
C PRO A 462 -25.81 19.48 -8.03
N GLY A 463 -24.64 19.99 -8.42
CA GLY A 463 -23.45 19.19 -8.72
C GLY A 463 -22.35 19.42 -7.67
N VAL A 464 -21.56 18.39 -7.36
CA VAL A 464 -20.47 18.47 -6.38
C VAL A 464 -19.13 18.20 -7.06
N MET A 465 -18.28 19.22 -7.15
CA MET A 465 -16.95 19.13 -7.75
C MET A 465 -15.90 18.79 -6.70
N LEU A 466 -14.96 17.88 -7.00
CA LEU A 466 -13.72 17.74 -6.25
C LEU A 466 -12.77 18.85 -6.71
N ALA A 467 -12.74 19.94 -5.95
CA ALA A 467 -12.02 21.17 -6.27
C ALA A 467 -10.53 21.12 -5.91
N GLN A 468 -10.13 20.22 -5.02
CA GLN A 468 -8.74 19.98 -4.65
C GLN A 468 -8.55 18.50 -4.32
N TYR A 469 -7.47 17.92 -4.84
CA TYR A 469 -6.94 16.65 -4.36
C TYR A 469 -5.41 16.71 -4.34
N THR A 470 -4.84 16.65 -3.13
CA THR A 470 -3.41 16.93 -2.87
C THR A 470 -2.82 16.08 -1.76
N THR A 471 -1.49 16.03 -1.69
CA THR A 471 -0.69 15.47 -0.61
C THR A 471 0.41 16.47 -0.20
N PRO A 472 0.92 16.45 1.04
CA PRO A 472 0.22 16.15 2.29
C PRO A 472 -0.61 17.36 2.81
N ASN A 473 -0.65 18.45 2.04
CA ASN A 473 -1.16 19.76 2.46
C ASN A 473 -2.53 20.07 1.85
N MET A 474 -3.37 20.75 2.65
CA MET A 474 -4.67 21.25 2.24
C MET A 474 -4.54 22.75 1.96
N GLY A 475 -5.17 23.23 0.89
CA GLY A 475 -5.34 24.67 0.69
C GLY A 475 -6.37 25.23 1.66
N ASP A 476 -6.34 26.54 1.92
CA ASP A 476 -7.50 27.15 2.57
C ASP A 476 -8.72 27.12 1.63
N THR A 477 -9.92 27.01 2.20
CA THR A 477 -11.16 26.91 1.41
C THR A 477 -11.39 28.15 0.53
N PHE A 478 -11.04 29.36 1.00
CA PHE A 478 -11.14 30.57 0.18
C PHE A 478 -10.16 30.55 -0.99
N TYR A 479 -8.95 30.03 -0.79
CA TYR A 479 -7.95 29.87 -1.84
C TYR A 479 -8.38 28.85 -2.90
N VAL A 480 -8.94 27.70 -2.47
CA VAL A 480 -9.50 26.69 -3.39
C VAL A 480 -10.69 27.26 -4.18
N LEU A 481 -11.57 28.05 -3.54
CA LEU A 481 -12.64 28.75 -4.23
C LEU A 481 -12.11 29.71 -5.30
N SER A 482 -11.12 30.56 -4.95
CA SER A 482 -10.49 31.47 -5.91
C SER A 482 -9.89 30.73 -7.11
N ALA A 483 -9.21 29.61 -6.89
CA ALA A 483 -8.63 28.80 -7.96
C ALA A 483 -9.69 28.20 -8.90
N ILE A 484 -10.81 27.72 -8.36
CA ILE A 484 -11.93 27.18 -9.17
C ILE A 484 -12.65 28.31 -9.93
N PHE A 485 -12.71 29.52 -9.38
CA PHE A 485 -13.21 30.70 -10.10
C PHE A 485 -12.24 31.15 -11.21
N GLU A 486 -10.93 30.99 -11.03
CA GLU A 486 -9.92 31.23 -12.08
C GLU A 486 -10.00 30.18 -13.21
N ILE A 487 -10.19 28.91 -12.87
CA ILE A 487 -10.27 27.78 -13.82
C ILE A 487 -11.57 27.80 -14.65
N HIS A 488 -12.67 28.35 -14.13
CA HIS A 488 -13.97 28.34 -14.81
C HIS A 488 -14.56 29.72 -15.16
N GLY A 489 -13.94 30.81 -14.68
CA GLY A 489 -14.43 32.18 -14.90
C GLY A 489 -15.76 32.48 -14.20
N ASP A 490 -16.38 33.58 -14.63
CA ASP A 490 -17.52 34.25 -13.96
C ASP A 490 -18.74 33.36 -13.66
N ILE A 491 -18.91 32.23 -14.38
CA ILE A 491 -20.02 31.29 -14.13
C ILE A 491 -19.87 30.57 -12.78
N ALA A 492 -18.66 30.23 -12.34
CA ALA A 492 -18.44 29.48 -11.11
C ALA A 492 -18.85 30.23 -9.82
N PRO A 493 -18.49 31.51 -9.59
CA PRO A 493 -18.97 32.24 -8.41
C PRO A 493 -20.49 32.47 -8.41
N VAL A 494 -21.13 32.56 -9.58
CA VAL A 494 -22.60 32.65 -9.70
C VAL A 494 -23.28 31.31 -9.38
N GLN A 495 -22.69 30.20 -9.81
CA GLN A 495 -23.24 28.86 -9.59
C GLN A 495 -22.92 28.31 -8.19
N TYR A 496 -21.94 28.84 -7.45
CA TYR A 496 -21.59 28.35 -6.13
C TYR A 496 -22.76 28.48 -5.14
N THR A 497 -23.01 27.43 -4.33
CA THR A 497 -24.12 27.44 -3.35
C THR A 497 -23.74 28.06 -2.02
N GLY A 498 -22.45 28.22 -1.72
CA GLY A 498 -21.92 28.51 -0.39
C GLY A 498 -21.56 27.26 0.42
N GLN A 499 -21.91 26.05 -0.06
CA GLN A 499 -21.60 24.81 0.63
C GLN A 499 -20.26 24.22 0.17
N TYR A 500 -19.46 23.76 1.12
CA TYR A 500 -18.23 23.00 0.88
C TYR A 500 -18.03 21.95 1.96
N ASN A 501 -17.21 20.94 1.67
CA ASN A 501 -16.73 19.98 2.65
C ASN A 501 -15.24 19.71 2.40
N ARG A 502 -14.47 19.40 3.45
CA ARG A 502 -13.02 19.17 3.35
C ARG A 502 -12.56 18.06 4.28
N ARG A 503 -11.75 17.15 3.75
CA ARG A 503 -11.22 15.98 4.47
C ARG A 503 -9.70 15.97 4.36
N ARG A 504 -9.01 16.04 5.50
CA ARG A 504 -7.57 15.81 5.62
C ARG A 504 -7.37 14.58 6.49
N TRP A 505 -6.89 13.47 5.92
CA TRP A 505 -6.80 12.19 6.62
C TRP A 505 -5.93 12.25 7.88
N ALA A 506 -4.85 13.05 7.85
CA ALA A 506 -4.00 13.34 9.01
C ALA A 506 -4.66 14.11 10.17
N LEU A 507 -5.94 14.52 10.05
CA LEU A 507 -6.70 15.20 11.10
C LEU A 507 -7.99 14.46 11.50
N ASP A 508 -8.21 13.24 11.00
CA ASP A 508 -9.29 12.39 11.48
C ASP A 508 -8.84 11.57 12.71
N GLU A 509 -9.72 11.44 13.70
CA GLU A 509 -9.41 10.82 15.00
C GLU A 509 -9.40 9.28 14.99
N TYR A 510 -10.08 8.65 14.02
CA TYR A 510 -10.14 7.19 13.87
C TYR A 510 -9.13 6.66 12.84
N GLU A 511 -8.72 7.53 11.91
CA GLU A 511 -7.90 7.15 10.76
C GLU A 511 -6.46 7.69 10.90
N THR A 512 -6.27 8.96 11.29
CA THR A 512 -5.00 9.70 11.44
C THR A 512 -4.02 9.71 10.26
N VAL A 513 -4.27 8.96 9.19
CA VAL A 513 -3.41 8.80 8.00
C VAL A 513 -4.22 8.39 6.77
N GLY A 514 -3.70 8.70 5.58
CA GLY A 514 -4.31 8.35 4.30
C GLY A 514 -4.12 6.87 3.92
N TRP A 515 -2.88 6.46 3.65
CA TRP A 515 -2.54 5.10 3.21
C TRP A 515 -1.09 4.75 3.60
N ALA A 516 -0.72 3.48 3.57
CA ALA A 516 0.64 3.05 3.88
C ALA A 516 1.64 3.56 2.82
N MET A 517 2.83 3.97 3.27
CA MET A 517 3.89 4.41 2.36
C MET A 517 5.24 4.03 2.95
N ALA A 518 5.88 3.04 2.34
CA ALA A 518 7.14 2.48 2.82
C ALA A 518 8.28 2.92 1.89
N PRO A 519 9.39 3.46 2.40
CA PRO A 519 10.57 3.64 1.57
C PRO A 519 11.12 2.27 1.14
N VAL A 520 11.92 2.29 0.08
CA VAL A 520 12.64 1.15 -0.51
C VAL A 520 13.21 0.19 0.55
N GLY A 521 13.00 -1.11 0.36
CA GLY A 521 13.42 -2.17 1.28
C GLY A 521 12.68 -2.21 2.63
N ALA A 522 12.06 -1.12 3.09
CA ALA A 522 11.38 -1.09 4.39
C ALA A 522 10.05 -1.87 4.39
N ARG A 523 9.50 -2.23 3.22
CA ARG A 523 8.33 -3.10 3.10
C ARG A 523 8.72 -4.58 3.25
N SER A 524 9.66 -5.06 2.43
CA SER A 524 10.16 -6.44 2.46
C SER A 524 10.68 -6.84 3.85
N ASN A 525 11.46 -5.97 4.48
CA ASN A 525 11.96 -6.15 5.86
C ASN A 525 10.88 -6.16 6.97
N ARG A 526 9.59 -6.01 6.63
CA ARG A 526 8.48 -5.91 7.59
C ARG A 526 7.27 -6.79 7.26
N LEU A 527 7.09 -7.21 6.00
CA LEU A 527 6.00 -8.12 5.60
C LEU A 527 5.97 -9.37 6.49
N LYS A 528 7.13 -9.99 6.75
CA LYS A 528 7.30 -11.06 7.74
C LYS A 528 6.63 -10.73 9.09
N ALA A 529 6.97 -9.60 9.70
CA ALA A 529 6.45 -9.19 11.01
C ALA A 529 4.96 -8.80 10.98
N PHE A 530 4.38 -8.48 9.81
CA PHE A 530 2.93 -8.30 9.65
C PHE A 530 2.18 -9.63 9.47
N PHE A 531 2.88 -10.70 9.13
CA PHE A 531 2.32 -12.03 8.87
C PHE A 531 2.61 -13.05 9.99
N GLU A 532 3.47 -12.74 10.96
CA GLU A 532 3.62 -13.50 12.20
C GLU A 532 2.38 -13.34 13.11
N THR A 533 1.91 -14.44 13.72
CA THR A 533 0.84 -14.40 14.73
C THR A 533 1.45 -13.99 16.07
N GLU A 534 1.31 -12.72 16.46
CA GLU A 534 1.86 -12.22 17.71
C GLU A 534 0.90 -12.44 18.88
N LYS A 535 1.15 -13.44 19.73
CA LYS A 535 0.42 -13.67 20.99
C LYS A 535 -1.10 -13.85 20.75
N ASN A 536 -1.48 -14.72 19.80
CA ASN A 536 -2.85 -14.90 19.29
C ASN A 536 -3.45 -13.68 18.55
N VAL A 537 -2.67 -12.63 18.22
CA VAL A 537 -3.11 -11.51 17.38
C VAL A 537 -2.61 -11.68 15.94
N ILE A 538 -3.52 -11.55 14.98
CA ILE A 538 -3.23 -11.48 13.54
C ILE A 538 -3.57 -10.06 13.07
N PHE A 539 -2.62 -9.38 12.46
CA PHE A 539 -2.83 -8.04 11.89
C PHE A 539 -3.39 -8.14 10.47
N ALA A 540 -4.30 -7.24 10.10
CA ALA A 540 -4.96 -7.20 8.80
C ALA A 540 -5.38 -5.78 8.41
N GLY A 541 -5.32 -5.48 7.11
CA GLY A 541 -5.65 -4.17 6.54
C GLY A 541 -4.72 -3.81 5.38
N GLU A 542 -4.98 -2.68 4.73
CA GLU A 542 -4.18 -2.18 3.59
C GLU A 542 -2.69 -2.00 3.93
N GLY A 543 -2.36 -1.56 5.16
CA GLY A 543 -0.96 -1.49 5.62
C GLY A 543 -0.30 -2.85 5.89
N ALA A 544 -1.07 -3.93 5.88
CA ALA A 544 -0.67 -5.32 6.05
C ALA A 544 -1.03 -6.18 4.81
N SER A 545 -1.14 -5.54 3.64
CA SER A 545 -1.18 -6.16 2.32
C SER A 545 0.20 -6.06 1.66
N TYR A 546 0.44 -6.78 0.57
CA TYR A 546 1.62 -6.53 -0.24
C TYR A 546 1.57 -5.17 -0.95
N THR A 547 0.39 -4.70 -1.38
CA THR A 547 0.17 -3.40 -2.05
C THR A 547 -0.60 -2.41 -1.16
N ARG A 548 -0.97 -1.22 -1.67
CA ARG A 548 -1.37 -0.07 -0.82
C ARG A 548 -2.44 0.83 -1.46
N ALA A 549 -3.10 1.63 -0.63
CA ALA A 549 -4.12 2.64 -0.97
C ALA A 549 -5.49 2.18 -1.49
N TRP A 550 -5.70 0.94 -1.97
CA TRP A 550 -6.97 0.48 -2.54
C TRP A 550 -7.80 -0.43 -1.61
N ILE A 551 -9.11 -0.51 -1.87
CA ILE A 551 -10.03 -1.43 -1.17
C ILE A 551 -9.59 -2.89 -1.36
N ALA A 552 -9.15 -3.25 -2.57
CA ALA A 552 -8.57 -4.55 -2.92
C ALA A 552 -7.52 -5.03 -1.90
N ASN A 553 -6.59 -4.15 -1.52
CA ASN A 553 -5.50 -4.47 -0.60
C ASN A 553 -6.02 -4.80 0.82
N ALA A 554 -7.05 -4.08 1.27
CA ALA A 554 -7.70 -4.39 2.54
C ALA A 554 -8.42 -5.75 2.48
N LEU A 555 -9.15 -6.04 1.40
CA LEU A 555 -9.82 -7.33 1.23
C LEU A 555 -8.82 -8.50 1.16
N GLU A 556 -7.75 -8.37 0.38
CA GLU A 556 -6.66 -9.37 0.25
C GLU A 556 -6.01 -9.69 1.60
N SER A 557 -5.65 -8.66 2.36
CA SER A 557 -5.09 -8.85 3.71
C SER A 557 -6.09 -9.52 4.67
N GLY A 558 -7.40 -9.33 4.46
CA GLY A 558 -8.47 -10.02 5.19
C GLY A 558 -8.61 -11.50 4.81
N VAL A 559 -8.45 -11.86 3.54
CA VAL A 559 -8.38 -13.26 3.09
C VAL A 559 -7.17 -13.95 3.74
N ARG A 560 -5.98 -13.36 3.64
CA ARG A 560 -4.75 -13.87 4.25
C ARG A 560 -4.92 -14.09 5.76
N ALA A 561 -5.45 -13.11 6.49
CA ALA A 561 -5.66 -13.23 7.93
C ALA A 561 -6.67 -14.35 8.30
N SER A 562 -7.69 -14.57 7.47
CA SER A 562 -8.63 -15.68 7.64
C SER A 562 -7.96 -17.04 7.44
N VAL A 563 -7.15 -17.19 6.37
CA VAL A 563 -6.35 -18.41 6.11
C VAL A 563 -5.39 -18.68 7.28
N GLN A 564 -4.65 -17.67 7.73
CA GLN A 564 -3.71 -17.77 8.85
C GLN A 564 -4.37 -18.26 10.14
N LEU A 565 -5.56 -17.74 10.47
CA LEU A 565 -6.32 -18.16 11.66
C LEU A 565 -6.76 -19.64 11.61
N LEU A 566 -7.04 -20.16 10.41
CA LEU A 566 -7.51 -21.52 10.16
C LEU A 566 -6.35 -22.54 10.15
N LEU A 567 -5.20 -22.16 9.59
CA LEU A 567 -3.98 -22.99 9.57
C LEU A 567 -3.27 -23.05 10.94
N GLY A 568 -3.49 -22.08 11.83
CA GLY A 568 -3.01 -22.10 13.22
C GLY A 568 -1.76 -21.25 13.47
N GLU A 569 -1.10 -21.47 14.62
CA GLU A 569 0.12 -20.72 15.00
C GLU A 569 1.41 -21.28 14.37
N SER A 570 1.34 -22.39 13.63
CA SER A 570 2.49 -22.87 12.85
C SER A 570 2.89 -21.83 11.80
N PRO A 571 4.19 -21.47 11.67
CA PRO A 571 4.64 -20.71 10.51
C PRO A 571 4.32 -21.54 9.26
N ILE A 572 3.55 -20.95 8.34
CA ILE A 572 2.91 -21.64 7.20
C ILE A 572 3.93 -22.39 6.31
N ASN A 573 5.20 -21.98 6.35
CA ASN A 573 6.39 -22.69 5.88
C ASN A 573 6.40 -24.21 6.16
N GLN A 574 5.83 -24.65 7.28
CA GLN A 574 5.81 -26.06 7.71
C GLN A 574 4.57 -26.83 7.22
N ILE A 575 3.60 -26.15 6.60
CA ILE A 575 2.35 -26.76 6.14
C ILE A 575 2.29 -26.68 4.62
N SER A 576 2.50 -27.82 3.98
CA SER A 576 1.84 -28.11 2.71
C SER A 576 0.51 -28.83 3.03
N LEU A 577 -0.53 -28.63 2.22
CA LEU A 577 -1.84 -29.34 2.29
C LEU A 577 -2.12 -30.02 0.91
N GLN A 578 -3.19 -30.79 0.63
CA GLN A 578 -3.26 -31.61 -0.62
C GLN A 578 -4.64 -31.65 -1.34
N ARG A 579 -4.64 -32.13 -2.59
CA ARG A 579 -5.80 -32.21 -3.49
C ARG A 579 -6.99 -33.07 -3.04
N SER A 580 -8.17 -32.45 -3.04
CA SER A 580 -9.37 -33.06 -3.63
C SER A 580 -10.09 -32.01 -4.49
N GLY A 581 -10.68 -32.39 -5.63
CA GLY A 581 -11.01 -31.45 -6.70
C GLY A 581 -12.49 -31.37 -7.06
N TRP A 582 -13.02 -30.14 -7.19
CA TRP A 582 -14.22 -29.85 -7.99
C TRP A 582 -14.23 -28.38 -8.47
N LEU A 583 -13.78 -28.15 -9.71
CA LEU A 583 -14.13 -26.98 -10.54
C LEU A 583 -13.68 -27.27 -11.99
N GLY A 584 -14.61 -27.67 -12.85
CA GLY A 584 -14.29 -28.05 -14.24
C GLY A 584 -14.09 -26.83 -15.13
N GLY A 585 -12.85 -26.53 -15.52
CA GLY A 585 -12.55 -25.51 -16.54
C GLY A 585 -11.19 -24.82 -16.35
N SER A 586 -10.14 -25.39 -16.96
CA SER A 586 -8.77 -24.84 -17.07
C SER A 586 -8.28 -24.08 -15.82
N VAL A 587 -8.01 -24.82 -14.76
CA VAL A 587 -7.59 -24.29 -13.45
C VAL A 587 -6.08 -24.04 -13.44
N SER A 588 -5.65 -23.01 -14.18
CA SER A 588 -4.27 -22.48 -14.16
C SER A 588 -4.21 -21.03 -13.64
N ASN A 589 -5.23 -20.22 -13.91
CA ASN A 589 -5.21 -18.76 -13.64
C ASN A 589 -6.27 -18.31 -12.61
N ARG A 590 -6.81 -19.20 -11.76
CA ARG A 590 -7.99 -18.92 -10.90
C ARG A 590 -7.91 -19.61 -9.52
N ARG A 591 -7.10 -19.08 -8.59
CA ARG A 591 -6.86 -19.74 -7.28
C ARG A 591 -7.03 -18.90 -5.99
N MET A 592 -6.93 -17.57 -5.98
CA MET A 592 -6.74 -16.83 -4.71
C MET A 592 -8.02 -16.21 -4.09
N TYR A 593 -9.03 -15.89 -4.89
CA TYR A 593 -10.03 -14.86 -4.52
C TYR A 593 -11.45 -15.35 -4.18
N SER A 594 -11.66 -16.65 -3.94
CA SER A 594 -13.01 -17.20 -3.67
C SER A 594 -13.14 -17.82 -2.27
N PRO A 595 -14.09 -17.36 -1.42
CA PRO A 595 -14.47 -18.03 -0.18
C PRO A 595 -14.91 -19.50 -0.35
N ILE A 596 -15.31 -19.89 -1.56
CA ILE A 596 -15.68 -21.28 -1.91
C ILE A 596 -14.47 -22.23 -1.77
N ILE A 597 -13.25 -21.74 -2.00
CA ILE A 597 -12.02 -22.55 -1.85
C ILE A 597 -11.77 -22.89 -0.37
N LEU A 598 -11.90 -21.89 0.52
CA LEU A 598 -11.87 -22.11 1.97
C LEU A 598 -12.95 -23.09 2.43
N LYS A 599 -14.16 -23.01 1.83
CA LYS A 599 -15.28 -23.88 2.18
C LYS A 599 -15.02 -25.34 1.82
N ASN A 600 -14.51 -25.60 0.62
CA ASN A 600 -14.14 -26.95 0.18
C ASN A 600 -12.92 -27.52 0.93
N ALA A 601 -12.02 -26.66 1.44
CA ALA A 601 -10.86 -27.08 2.24
C ALA A 601 -11.20 -27.52 3.68
N LEU A 602 -12.44 -27.28 4.15
CA LEU A 602 -12.88 -27.49 5.54
C LEU A 602 -14.12 -28.39 5.68
N GLY A 603 -14.48 -29.13 4.63
CA GLY A 603 -15.55 -30.15 4.61
C GLY A 603 -16.92 -29.64 4.16
#